data_AF-A0A161YEY7-F1
#
_entry.id   AF-A0A161YEY7-F1
#
_cell.length_a   1.000
_cell.length_b   1.000
_cell.length_c   1.000
_cell.angle_alpha   90.00
_cell.angle_beta   90.00
_cell.angle_gamma   90.00
#
_symmetry.space_group_name_H-M   'P 1'
#
loop_
_entity.id
_entity.type
_entity.pdbx_description
1 polymer ?
#
loop_
_entity_poly.entity_id
_entity_poly.type
_entity_poly.pdbx_seq_one_letter_code
_entity_poly.pdbx_strand_id
1 'polypeptide(L)'
;MYGPPGTGKTYLSSRYLKWKSESSSNGVIKEFYTFHPSFNYEDFIEGYKPSSDGKGDISFILKDDIFKKICNKAKADEVKLKSDGVSDPI
;
A
#
# COMPACT_ATOMS: atom_id res chain seq x y z
N MET A 1 3.17 1.26 16.94
CA MET A 1 3.53 1.00 18.35
C MET A 1 4.96 1.44 18.57
N TYR A 2 5.23 2.23 19.61
CA TYR A 2 6.57 2.61 20.05
C TYR A 2 7.02 1.68 21.20
N GLY A 3 8.33 1.52 21.40
CA GLY A 3 8.88 0.82 22.56
C GLY A 3 10.26 0.20 22.31
N PRO A 4 10.91 -0.32 23.36
CA PRO A 4 12.27 -0.87 23.30
C PRO A 4 12.45 -1.92 22.19
N PRO A 5 13.63 -2.04 21.56
CA PRO A 5 13.88 -3.10 20.59
C PRO A 5 13.64 -4.48 21.21
N GLY A 6 13.18 -5.45 20.42
CA GLY A 6 12.91 -6.81 20.89
C GLY A 6 11.52 -7.07 21.51
N THR A 7 10.68 -6.04 21.73
CA THR A 7 9.32 -6.22 22.31
C THR A 7 8.24 -6.74 21.34
N GLY A 8 8.63 -7.40 20.25
CA GLY A 8 7.67 -8.05 19.34
C GLY A 8 6.73 -7.13 18.55
N LYS A 9 6.97 -5.81 18.51
CA LYS A 9 6.09 -4.84 17.82
C LYS A 9 5.79 -5.23 16.36
N THR A 10 6.82 -5.60 15.60
CA THR A 10 6.66 -6.08 14.22
C THR A 10 5.86 -7.37 14.15
N TYR A 11 6.13 -8.31 15.07
CA TYR A 11 5.42 -9.58 15.15
C TYR A 11 3.93 -9.37 15.42
N LEU A 12 3.57 -8.49 16.36
CA LEU A 12 2.18 -8.17 16.70
C LEU A 12 1.44 -7.54 15.52
N SER A 13 2.03 -6.58 14.82
CA SER A 13 1.44 -5.96 13.62
C SER A 13 1.19 -7.01 12.52
N SER A 14 2.19 -7.82 12.20
CA SER A 14 2.07 -8.86 11.17
C SER A 14 1.03 -9.93 11.56
N ARG A 15 0.99 -10.31 12.84
CA ARG A 15 0.01 -11.28 13.36
C ARG A 15 -1.42 -10.73 13.31
N TYR A 16 -1.62 -9.49 13.72
CA TYR A 16 -2.93 -8.83 13.64
C TYR A 16 -3.42 -8.78 12.19
N LEU A 17 -2.55 -8.42 11.26
CA LEU A 17 -2.90 -8.31 9.85
C LEU A 17 -3.17 -9.67 9.20
N LYS A 18 -2.48 -10.73 9.63
CA LYS A 18 -2.79 -12.11 9.26
C LYS A 18 -4.18 -12.51 9.76
N TRP A 19 -4.46 -12.31 11.04
CA TRP A 19 -5.77 -12.61 11.65
C TRP A 19 -6.92 -11.85 10.97
N LYS A 20 -6.74 -10.56 10.68
CA LYS A 20 -7.74 -9.74 9.97
C LYS A 20 -7.96 -10.25 8.55
N SER A 21 -6.91 -10.69 7.88
CA SER A 21 -6.98 -11.27 6.53
C SER A 21 -7.70 -12.62 6.50
N GLU A 22 -7.56 -13.43 7.54
CA GLU A 22 -8.24 -14.73 7.68
C GLU A 22 -9.73 -14.56 8.06
N SER A 23 -10.06 -13.47 8.76
CA SER A 23 -11.44 -13.18 9.20
C SER A 23 -12.26 -12.40 8.17
N SER A 24 -11.63 -11.88 7.11
CA SER A 24 -12.29 -11.09 6.06
C SER A 24 -12.55 -11.94 4.83
N SER A 25 -13.81 -12.11 4.43
CA SER A 25 -14.19 -12.85 3.21
C SER A 25 -13.64 -12.20 1.94
N ASN A 26 -13.48 -10.87 1.94
CA ASN A 26 -13.01 -10.09 0.79
C ASN A 26 -11.49 -9.85 0.81
N GLY A 27 -10.76 -10.53 1.70
CA GLY A 27 -9.33 -10.31 1.91
C GLY A 27 -9.04 -8.97 2.59
N VAL A 28 -7.75 -8.63 2.71
CA VAL A 28 -7.27 -7.36 3.28
C VAL A 28 -6.13 -6.85 2.41
N ILE A 29 -6.26 -5.62 1.91
CA ILE A 29 -5.17 -4.93 1.21
C ILE A 29 -4.09 -4.57 2.23
N LYS A 30 -2.87 -5.04 2.01
CA LYS A 30 -1.74 -4.84 2.91
C LYS A 30 -0.43 -4.76 2.16
N GLU A 31 0.50 -3.96 2.68
CA GLU A 31 1.86 -3.80 2.19
C GLU A 31 2.79 -3.66 3.40
N PHE A 32 4.01 -4.23 3.32
CA PHE A 32 4.99 -4.19 4.41
C PHE A 32 6.28 -3.53 3.95
N TYR A 33 6.66 -2.44 4.62
CA TYR A 33 7.84 -1.64 4.27
C TYR A 33 8.55 -1.12 5.52
N THR A 34 9.85 -0.87 5.39
CA THR A 34 10.71 -0.35 6.46
C THR A 34 11.39 0.92 5.96
N PHE A 35 11.26 2.02 6.70
CA PHE A 35 11.93 3.28 6.37
C PHE A 35 13.43 3.20 6.65
N HIS A 36 14.22 3.87 5.81
CA HIS A 36 15.63 4.14 6.02
C HIS A 36 15.93 5.63 5.74
N PRO A 37 17.05 6.19 6.22
CA PRO A 37 17.34 7.62 6.07
C PRO A 37 17.36 8.13 4.62
N SER A 38 17.74 7.29 3.66
CA SER A 38 17.73 7.64 2.23
C SER A 38 16.38 7.42 1.53
N PHE A 39 15.30 7.21 2.28
CA PHE A 39 13.97 6.92 1.71
C PHE A 39 13.24 8.23 1.44
N ASN A 40 12.95 8.51 0.18
CA ASN A 40 12.44 9.81 -0.24
C ASN A 40 10.95 9.76 -0.61
N TYR A 41 10.37 10.93 -0.84
CA TYR A 41 8.98 11.08 -1.31
C TYR A 41 8.73 10.27 -2.59
N GLU A 42 9.69 10.28 -3.52
CA GLU A 42 9.61 9.60 -4.82
C GLU A 42 9.54 8.07 -4.72
N ASP A 43 9.95 7.51 -3.58
CA ASP A 43 9.92 6.08 -3.29
C ASP A 43 8.61 5.67 -2.55
N PHE A 44 7.92 6.61 -1.92
CA PHE A 44 6.75 6.33 -1.08
C PHE A 44 5.42 6.78 -1.69
N ILE A 45 5.38 7.99 -2.26
CA ILE A 45 4.16 8.62 -2.75
C ILE A 45 4.10 8.53 -4.28
N GLU A 46 4.95 9.28 -4.98
CA GLU A 46 5.04 9.30 -6.44
C GLU A 46 6.34 10.00 -6.87
N GLY A 47 6.91 9.58 -8.00
CA GLY A 47 8.15 10.17 -8.50
C GLY A 47 8.30 10.02 -10.02
N TYR A 48 9.14 10.86 -10.61
CA TYR A 48 9.49 10.73 -12.03
C TYR A 48 10.46 9.56 -12.21
N LYS A 49 10.04 8.54 -12.95
CA LYS A 49 10.84 7.33 -13.19
C LYS A 49 11.12 7.17 -14.68
N PRO A 50 12.32 6.68 -15.06
CA PRO A 50 12.63 6.44 -16.45
C PRO A 50 11.71 5.36 -17.03
N SER A 51 11.21 5.61 -18.23
CA SER A 51 10.39 4.70 -19.02
C SER A 51 10.94 4.69 -20.45
N SER A 52 11.21 3.49 -20.95
CA SER A 52 11.62 3.29 -22.33
C SER A 52 10.42 2.91 -23.18
N ASP A 53 10.34 3.50 -24.36
CA ASP A 53 9.33 3.20 -25.38
C ASP A 53 9.70 1.97 -26.25
N GLY A 54 10.83 1.31 -25.94
CA GLY A 54 11.34 0.16 -26.68
C GLY A 54 12.06 0.51 -27.99
N LYS A 55 12.17 1.79 -28.36
CA LYS A 55 12.84 2.27 -29.59
C LYS A 55 14.20 2.93 -29.35
N GLY A 56 14.62 2.99 -28.09
CA GLY A 56 15.91 3.56 -27.68
C GLY A 56 15.81 4.91 -26.99
N ASP A 57 14.63 5.53 -26.97
CA ASP A 57 14.40 6.79 -26.26
C ASP A 57 14.02 6.52 -24.80
N ILE A 58 14.53 7.36 -23.90
CA ILE A 58 14.23 7.34 -22.47
C ILE A 58 13.44 8.61 -22.14
N SER A 59 12.24 8.42 -21.61
CA SER A 59 11.40 9.50 -21.07
C SER A 59 11.22 9.34 -19.58
N PHE A 60 10.89 10.42 -18.86
CA PHE A 60 10.54 10.36 -17.45
C PHE A 60 9.03 10.51 -17.29
N ILE A 61 8.41 9.53 -16.66
CA ILE A 61 6.96 9.54 -16.38
C ILE A 61 6.73 9.63 -14.87
N LEU A 62 5.72 10.40 -14.48
CA LEU A 62 5.28 10.42 -13.09
C LEU A 62 4.61 9.07 -12.77
N LYS A 63 5.09 8.40 -11.73
CA LYS A 63 4.59 7.08 -11.34
C LYS A 63 4.26 7.04 -9.85
N ASP A 64 3.03 6.63 -9.55
CA ASP A 64 2.58 6.35 -8.19
C ASP A 64 3.47 5.27 -7.54
N ASP A 65 3.75 5.43 -6.25
CA ASP A 65 4.47 4.44 -5.47
C ASP A 65 3.67 3.89 -4.28
N ILE A 66 4.36 3.14 -3.41
CA ILE A 66 3.84 2.28 -2.34
C ILE A 66 2.53 2.77 -1.72
N PHE A 67 2.54 3.98 -1.16
CA PHE A 67 1.40 4.51 -0.42
C PHE A 67 0.28 4.96 -1.34
N LYS A 68 0.59 5.67 -2.43
CA LYS A 68 -0.44 6.12 -3.37
C LYS A 68 -1.12 4.93 -4.06
N LYS A 69 -0.35 3.89 -4.40
CA LYS A 69 -0.86 2.60 -4.90
C LYS A 69 -1.80 1.93 -3.90
N ILE A 70 -1.45 1.86 -2.61
CA ILE A 70 -2.33 1.21 -1.62
C ILE A 70 -3.63 1.99 -1.41
N CYS A 71 -3.57 3.33 -1.41
CA CYS A 71 -4.76 4.18 -1.37
C CYS A 71 -5.67 3.98 -2.59
N ASN A 72 -5.09 3.92 -3.79
CA ASN A 72 -5.86 3.69 -5.02
C ASN A 72 -6.50 2.29 -5.03
N LYS A 73 -5.78 1.26 -4.57
CA LYS A 73 -6.34 -0.09 -4.38
C LYS A 73 -7.52 -0.06 -3.40
N ALA A 74 -7.37 0.60 -2.26
CA ALA A 74 -8.42 0.70 -1.24
C ALA A 74 -9.66 1.43 -1.75
N LYS A 75 -9.48 2.55 -2.47
CA LYS A 75 -10.58 3.30 -3.09
C LYS A 75 -11.33 2.45 -4.13
N ALA A 76 -10.62 1.67 -4.93
CA ALA A 76 -11.26 0.78 -5.91
C ALA A 76 -12.06 -0.36 -5.26
N ASP A 77 -11.60 -0.85 -4.10
CA ASP A 77 -12.31 -1.87 -3.32
C ASP A 77 -13.61 -1.31 -2.71
N GLU A 78 -13.57 -0.10 -2.17
CA GLU A 78 -14.76 0.61 -1.67
C GLU A 78 -15.84 0.77 -2.77
N VAL A 79 -15.43 1.14 -3.98
CA VAL A 79 -16.35 1.32 -5.11
C VAL A 79 -17.03 0.00 -5.51
N LYS A 80 -16.32 -1.14 -5.44
CA LYS A 80 -16.91 -2.46 -5.71
C LYS A 80 -17.96 -2.84 -4.65
N LEU A 81 -17.67 -2.59 -3.38
CA LEU A 81 -18.63 -2.87 -2.29
C LEU A 81 -19.91 -2.04 -2.42
N LYS A 82 -19.79 -0.78 -2.87
CA LYS A 82 -20.92 0.12 -3.11
C LYS A 82 -21.73 -0.27 -4.35
N SER A 83 -21.10 -0.78 -5.41
CA SER A 83 -21.82 -1.28 -6.60
C SER A 83 -22.58 -2.59 -6.34
N ASP A 84 -22.15 -3.37 -5.34
CA ASP A 84 -22.78 -4.63 -4.94
C ASP A 84 -23.89 -4.44 -3.88
N GLY A 85 -24.31 -3.19 -3.62
CA GLY A 85 -25.54 -2.88 -2.88
C GLY A 85 -25.42 -2.86 -1.35
N VAL A 86 -24.21 -2.75 -0.79
CA VAL A 86 -24.04 -2.59 0.67
C VAL A 86 -23.90 -1.10 1.00
N SER A 87 -24.95 -0.51 1.59
CA SER A 87 -24.93 0.84 2.13
C SER A 87 -24.07 0.92 3.39
N ASP A 88 -23.18 1.92 3.47
CA ASP A 88 -22.31 2.21 4.61
C ASP A 88 -23.12 2.33 5.93
N PRO A 89 -22.75 1.68 7.05
CA PRO A 89 -23.24 2.07 8.35
C PRO A 89 -22.50 3.34 8.81
N ILE A 90 -23.29 4.33 9.21
CA ILE A 90 -22.86 5.65 9.75
C ILE A 90 -21.94 5.46 10.96
#